data_AF-K1XYE6-F1
#
_entry.id   AF-K1XYE6-F1
#
_cell.length_a   1.000
_cell.length_b   1.000
_cell.length_c   1.000
_cell.angle_alpha   90.00
_cell.angle_beta   90.00
_cell.angle_gamma   90.00
#
_symmetry.space_group_name_H-M   'P 1'
#
loop_
_entity.id
_entity.type
_entity.pdbx_description
1 polymer ?
#
loop_
_entity_poly.entity_id
_entity_poly.type
_entity_poly.pdbx_seq_one_letter_code
_entity_poly.pdbx_strand_id
1 'polypeptide(L)'
;MAGSDNFIGVTLFMLIIVLWLVLLSIFILKSIKEIPVIYARRGKVEESSSLPIPMNPVGMVPIIFSIAFVSFPYLLSKLITQFQPMNAKLVG
;
A
#
# COMPACT_ATOMS: atom_id res chain seq x y z
N MET A 1 9.57 34.39 -18.31
CA MET A 1 10.09 33.01 -18.36
C MET A 1 10.45 32.60 -16.93
N ALA A 2 9.46 32.19 -16.11
CA ALA A 2 9.66 31.86 -14.69
C ALA A 2 8.67 30.78 -14.18
N GLY A 3 7.94 30.13 -15.11
CA GLY A 3 6.99 29.07 -14.80
C GLY A 3 7.55 27.66 -14.98
N SER A 4 8.66 27.49 -15.72
CA SER A 4 9.29 26.20 -15.99
C SER A 4 10.01 25.63 -14.78
N ASP A 5 10.73 26.48 -14.05
CA ASP A 5 11.68 26.04 -13.02
C ASP A 5 10.93 25.50 -11.79
N ASN A 6 9.80 26.14 -11.47
CA ASN A 6 8.89 25.68 -10.43
C ASN A 6 8.20 24.35 -10.81
N PHE A 7 7.87 24.16 -12.08
CA PHE A 7 7.22 22.93 -12.53
C PHE A 7 8.18 21.73 -12.51
N ILE A 8 9.43 21.94 -12.92
CA ILE A 8 10.51 20.94 -12.78
C ILE A 8 10.73 20.59 -11.30
N GLY A 9 10.81 21.60 -10.42
CA GLY A 9 11.04 21.39 -8.98
C GLY A 9 9.93 20.61 -8.31
N VAL A 10 8.66 20.97 -8.56
CA VAL A 10 7.49 20.27 -8.01
C VAL A 10 7.41 18.83 -8.53
N THR A 11 7.68 18.62 -9.83
CA THR A 11 7.63 17.28 -10.43
C THR A 11 8.71 16.37 -9.84
N LEU A 12 9.94 16.88 -9.68
CA LEU A 12 11.05 16.12 -9.11
C LEU A 12 10.80 15.78 -7.64
N PHE A 13 10.29 16.74 -6.85
CA PHE A 13 9.92 16.53 -5.46
C PHE A 13 8.84 15.46 -5.28
N MET A 14 7.79 15.50 -6.11
CA MET A 14 6.74 14.49 -6.12
C MET A 14 7.28 13.09 -6.43
N LEU A 15 8.20 12.97 -7.39
CA LEU A 15 8.80 11.70 -7.76
C LEU A 15 9.65 11.10 -6.63
N ILE A 16 10.43 11.92 -5.92
CA ILE A 16 11.25 11.49 -4.77
C ILE A 16 10.36 10.96 -3.63
N ILE A 17 9.27 11.67 -3.31
CA ILE A 17 8.34 11.25 -2.26
C ILE A 17 7.71 9.91 -2.59
N VAL A 18 7.23 9.73 -3.82
CA VAL A 18 6.61 8.47 -4.24
C VAL A 18 7.59 7.33 -4.16
N LEU A 19 8.83 7.52 -4.64
CA LEU A 19 9.88 6.51 -4.55
C LEU A 19 10.18 6.13 -3.10
N TRP A 20 10.29 7.12 -2.21
CA TRP A 20 10.54 6.91 -0.78
C TRP A 20 9.42 6.13 -0.11
N LEU A 21 8.16 6.50 -0.36
CA LEU A 21 6.99 5.80 0.18
C LEU A 21 6.91 4.34 -0.31
N VAL A 22 7.25 4.08 -1.57
CA VAL A 22 7.29 2.71 -2.12
C VAL A 22 8.35 1.88 -1.43
N LEU A 23 9.58 2.41 -1.28
CA LEU A 23 10.66 1.70 -0.57
C LEU A 23 10.28 1.38 0.88
N LEU A 24 9.70 2.35 1.60
CA LEU A 24 9.25 2.18 2.98
C LEU A 24 8.13 1.13 3.08
N SER A 25 7.17 1.16 2.15
CA SER A 25 6.08 0.20 2.10
C SER A 25 6.59 -1.23 1.89
N ILE A 26 7.54 -1.44 0.96
CA ILE A 26 8.15 -2.75 0.71
C ILE A 26 8.89 -3.25 1.95
N PHE A 27 9.62 -2.38 2.65
CA PHE A 27 10.34 -2.74 3.87
C PHE A 27 9.40 -3.29 4.96
N ILE A 28 8.26 -2.61 5.17
CA ILE A 28 7.25 -3.03 6.16
C ILE A 28 6.58 -4.35 5.73
N LEU A 29 6.26 -4.50 4.45
CA LEU A 29 5.54 -5.66 3.93
C LEU A 29 6.41 -6.93 3.85
N LYS A 30 7.73 -6.79 3.69
CA LYS A 30 8.65 -7.91 3.49
C LYS A 30 9.22 -8.51 4.79
N SER A 31 8.85 -7.98 5.96
CA SER A 31 9.23 -8.60 7.23
C SER A 31 8.61 -10.00 7.34
N ILE A 32 9.45 -11.04 7.33
CA ILE A 32 9.13 -12.42 7.72
C ILE A 32 9.93 -12.74 8.99
N LYS A 33 9.33 -13.42 9.97
CA LYS A 33 10.04 -13.82 11.20
C LYS A 33 10.07 -15.33 11.28
N GLU A 34 11.24 -15.87 11.07
CA GLU A 34 11.51 -17.27 11.28
C GLU A 34 11.60 -17.53 12.79
N ILE A 35 10.74 -18.40 13.32
CA ILE A 35 10.82 -18.85 14.71
C ILE A 35 11.40 -20.27 14.65
N PRO A 36 12.62 -20.51 15.17
CA PRO A 36 13.19 -21.84 15.18
C PRO A 36 12.42 -22.72 16.17
N VAL A 37 11.87 -23.84 15.70
CA VAL A 37 11.16 -24.82 16.54
C VAL A 37 12.09 -26.01 16.77
N ILE A 38 12.53 -26.18 18.02
CA ILE A 38 13.37 -27.32 18.44
C ILE A 38 12.46 -28.39 19.03
N TYR A 39 12.35 -29.54 18.36
CA TYR A 39 11.59 -30.68 18.88
C TYR A 39 12.42 -31.47 19.89
N ALA A 40 11.90 -31.65 21.11
CA ALA A 40 12.52 -32.50 22.12
C ALA A 40 12.34 -33.99 21.74
N ARG A 41 13.31 -34.56 21.00
CA ARG A 41 13.36 -36.01 20.75
C ARG A 41 14.26 -36.69 21.78
N ARG A 42 13.74 -37.70 22.47
CA ARG A 42 14.52 -38.56 23.37
C ARG A 42 15.40 -39.50 22.52
N GLY A 43 16.57 -39.04 22.07
CA GLY A 43 17.56 -39.87 21.36
C GLY A 43 18.39 -39.14 20.30
N LYS A 44 19.55 -38.63 20.71
CA LYS A 44 20.82 -38.36 19.99
C LYS A 44 20.86 -37.60 18.64
N VAL A 45 19.77 -37.20 18.00
CA VAL A 45 19.83 -36.30 16.84
C VAL A 45 18.73 -35.25 16.95
N GLU A 46 19.14 -34.02 17.27
CA GLU A 46 18.29 -32.83 17.27
C GLU A 46 18.03 -32.40 15.83
N GLU A 47 16.82 -32.61 15.33
CA GLU A 47 16.41 -32.15 14.01
C GLU A 47 15.74 -30.77 14.19
N SER A 48 16.51 -29.71 13.98
CA SER A 48 16.03 -28.33 14.04
C SER A 48 15.25 -28.03 12.76
N SER A 49 13.93 -27.89 12.86
CA SER A 49 13.10 -27.43 11.74
C SER A 49 12.65 -26.00 11.98
N SER A 50 13.03 -25.08 11.09
CA SER A 50 12.50 -23.71 11.10
C SER A 50 11.07 -23.76 10.58
N LEU A 51 10.09 -23.34 11.40
CA LEU A 51 8.72 -23.16 10.95
C LEU A 51 8.55 -21.67 10.60
N PRO A 52 8.60 -21.29 9.31
CA PRO A 52 8.52 -19.89 8.92
C PRO A 52 7.09 -19.38 9.15
N ILE A 53 6.92 -18.45 10.08
CA ILE A 53 5.64 -17.76 10.30
C ILE A 53 5.75 -16.36 9.65
N PRO A 54 4.84 -15.97 8.74
CA PRO A 54 4.84 -14.62 8.20
C PRO A 54 4.57 -13.61 9.34
N MET A 55 5.37 -12.52 9.46
CA MET A 55 5.14 -11.49 10.50
C MET A 55 3.88 -10.67 10.26
N ASN A 56 3.42 -10.60 9.01
CA ASN A 56 2.19 -9.92 8.65
C ASN A 56 1.13 -10.94 8.17
N PRO A 57 0.54 -11.73 9.08
CA PRO A 57 -0.53 -12.66 8.75
C PRO A 57 -1.88 -11.94 8.52
N VAL A 58 -1.92 -10.60 8.60
CA VAL A 58 -3.12 -9.83 8.29
C VAL A 58 -3.36 -9.97 6.80
N GLY A 59 -4.32 -10.82 6.42
CA GLY A 59 -4.64 -11.08 5.02
C GLY A 59 -4.77 -9.78 4.22
N MET A 60 -4.38 -9.82 2.96
CA MET A 60 -4.42 -8.64 2.07
C MET A 60 -5.86 -8.07 1.95
N VAL A 61 -6.87 -8.91 2.18
CA VAL A 61 -8.30 -8.57 2.04
C VAL A 61 -8.76 -7.46 3.02
N PRO A 62 -8.58 -7.56 4.36
CA PRO A 62 -8.90 -6.47 5.29
C PRO A 62 -8.27 -5.10 4.95
N ILE A 63 -7.01 -5.10 4.48
CA ILE A 63 -6.28 -3.88 4.11
C ILE A 63 -6.93 -3.24 2.89
N ILE A 64 -7.17 -4.03 1.83
CA ILE A 64 -7.80 -3.55 0.60
C ILE A 64 -9.22 -3.06 0.87
N PHE A 65 -10.00 -3.77 1.68
CA PHE A 65 -11.36 -3.37 2.05
C PHE A 65 -11.40 -2.00 2.75
N SER A 66 -10.46 -1.75 3.66
CA SER A 66 -10.37 -0.47 4.37
C SER A 66 -10.06 0.70 3.43
N ILE A 67 -9.14 0.50 2.48
CA ILE A 67 -8.78 1.51 1.47
C ILE A 67 -9.97 1.76 0.53
N ALA A 68 -10.65 0.70 0.10
CA ALA A 68 -11.86 0.81 -0.73
C ALA A 68 -12.97 1.56 0.01
N PHE A 69 -13.21 1.27 1.29
CA PHE A 69 -14.24 1.93 2.10
C PHE A 69 -14.00 3.45 2.21
N VAL A 70 -12.75 3.87 2.38
CA VAL A 70 -12.38 5.29 2.45
C VAL A 70 -12.43 5.97 1.07
N SER A 71 -11.96 5.30 0.01
CA SER A 71 -11.87 5.88 -1.34
C SER A 71 -13.19 5.87 -2.12
N PHE A 72 -14.10 4.95 -1.82
CA PHE A 72 -15.40 4.82 -2.48
C PHE A 72 -16.27 6.08 -2.43
N PRO A 73 -16.54 6.71 -1.27
CA PRO A 73 -17.36 7.93 -1.22
C PRO A 73 -16.69 9.10 -1.92
N TYR A 74 -15.35 9.16 -1.94
CA TYR A 74 -14.60 10.17 -2.67
C TYR A 74 -14.76 10.01 -4.18
N LEU A 75 -14.65 8.78 -4.69
CA LEU A 75 -14.88 8.48 -6.10
C LEU A 75 -16.33 8.78 -6.52
N LEU A 76 -17.29 8.45 -5.66
CA LEU A 76 -18.70 8.74 -5.91
C LEU A 76 -18.99 10.25 -5.95
N SER A 77 -18.43 11.01 -5.02
CA SER A 77 -18.53 12.48 -5.01
C SER A 77 -17.96 13.09 -6.28
N LYS A 78 -16.79 12.60 -6.72
CA LYS A 78 -16.19 13.02 -8.00
C LYS A 78 -17.07 12.69 -9.20
N LEU A 79 -17.67 11.50 -9.21
CA LEU A 79 -18.56 11.07 -10.27
C LEU A 79 -19.77 12.00 -10.39
N ILE A 80 -20.44 12.30 -9.28
CA ILE A 80 -21.60 13.19 -9.22
C ILE A 80 -21.22 14.61 -9.70
N THR A 81 -20.13 15.18 -9.17
CA THR A 81 -19.66 16.52 -9.54
C THR A 81 -19.21 16.60 -11.01
N GLN A 82 -18.75 15.50 -11.61
CA GLN A 82 -18.40 15.47 -13.03
C GLN A 82 -19.65 15.40 -13.94
N PHE A 83 -20.70 14.71 -13.50
CA PHE A 83 -21.94 14.59 -14.28
C PHE A 83 -22.86 15.82 -14.17
N GLN A 84 -22.83 16.58 -13.07
CA GLN A 84 -23.62 17.82 -12.94
C GLN A 84 -23.30 18.92 -13.99
N PRO A 85 -22.04 19.29 -14.30
CA PRO A 85 -21.74 20.34 -15.26
C PRO A 85 -22.02 19.93 -16.71
N MET A 86 -22.02 18.62 -17.03
CA MET A 86 -22.45 18.15 -18.35
C MET A 86 -23.97 18.26 -18.53
N ASN A 87 -24.75 17.95 -17.49
CA ASN A 87 -26.20 18.01 -17.58
C ASN A 87 -26.73 19.46 -17.61
N ALA A 88 -26.07 20.38 -16.90
CA ALA A 88 -26.40 21.81 -16.94
C ALA A 88 -26.18 22.47 -18.31
N LYS A 89 -25.21 21.98 -19.11
CA LYS A 89 -24.94 22.47 -20.47
C LYS A 89 -25.86 21.90 -21.55
N LEU A 90 -26.65 20.88 -21.25
CA LEU A 90 -27.58 20.26 -22.19
C LEU A 90 -29.03 20.76 -22.04
N VAL A 91 -29.33 21.48 -20.95
CA VAL A 91 -30.66 22.01 -20.61
C VAL A 91 -30.74 23.53 -20.80
N GLY A 92 -29.63 24.20 -21.14
CA GLY A 92 -29.56 25.64 -21.43
C GLY A 92 -29.41 25.94 -22.91
#